data_AF-A0A969NA20-F1
#
_entry.id   AF-A0A969NA20-F1
#
_cell.length_a   1.000
_cell.length_b   1.000
_cell.length_c   1.000
_cell.angle_alpha   90.00
_cell.angle_beta   90.00
_cell.angle_gamma   90.00
#
_symmetry.space_group_name_H-M   'P 1'
#
loop_
_entity.id
_entity.type
_entity.pdbx_description
1 polymer ?
#
loop_
_entity_poly.entity_id
_entity_poly.type
_entity_poly.pdbx_seq_one_letter_code
_entity_poly.pdbx_strand_id
1 'polypeptide(L)' 'MIFTGSLDAKGFEAWLTTQLSPTLEERSVLIMENAPIHRKRQIKDLTRAAGHEVIFCQSTRLT' A
#
# COMPACT_ATOMS: atom_id res chain seq x y z
N MET A 1 -13.15 -6.82 0.78
CA MET A 1 -12.48 -8.14 0.85
C MET A 1 -12.30 -8.53 2.30
N ILE A 2 -12.74 -9.72 2.69
CA ILE A 2 -12.42 -10.32 3.99
C ILE A 2 -11.42 -11.43 3.70
N PHE A 3 -10.29 -11.45 4.41
CA PHE A 3 -9.31 -12.54 4.34
C PHE A 3 -9.17 -13.18 5.71
N THR A 4 -8.84 -14.46 5.75
CA THR A 4 -8.62 -15.22 6.99
C THR A 4 -7.14 -15.53 7.14
N GLY A 5 -6.58 -15.30 8.33
CA GLY A 5 -5.16 -15.53 8.61
C GLY A 5 -4.31 -14.26 8.45
N SER A 6 -3.08 -14.41 7.96
CA SER A 6 -2.16 -13.29 7.70
C SER A 6 -2.07 -13.00 6.21
N LEU A 7 -1.91 -11.72 5.86
CA LEU A 7 -1.71 -11.29 4.49
C LEU A 7 -0.21 -11.22 4.18
N ASP A 8 0.21 -11.82 3.08
CA ASP A 8 1.58 -11.69 2.58
C ASP A 8 1.73 -10.49 1.63
N ALA A 9 2.96 -10.23 1.18
CA ALA A 9 3.25 -9.13 0.28
C ALA A 9 2.47 -9.21 -1.05
N LYS A 10 2.29 -10.42 -1.60
CA LYS A 10 1.59 -10.61 -2.89
C LYS A 10 0.09 -10.37 -2.73
N GLY A 11 -0.50 -10.88 -1.65
CA GLY A 11 -1.89 -10.67 -1.30
C GLY A 11 -2.19 -9.20 -1.05
N PHE A 12 -1.30 -8.48 -0.36
CA PHE A 12 -1.43 -7.04 -0.17
C PHE A 12 -1.40 -6.27 -1.49
N GLU A 13 -0.47 -6.59 -2.39
CA GLU A 13 -0.38 -5.92 -3.71
C GLU A 13 -1.58 -6.23 -4.62
N ALA A 14 -2.09 -7.46 -4.57
CA ALA A 14 -3.31 -7.83 -5.28
C ALA A 14 -4.51 -7.05 -4.72
N TRP A 15 -4.62 -6.93 -3.39
CA TRP A 15 -5.65 -6.11 -2.76
C TRP A 15 -5.50 -4.62 -3.11
N LEU A 16 -4.29 -4.06 -3.06
CA LEU A 16 -4.00 -2.66 -3.40
C LEU A 16 -4.49 -2.32 -4.81
N THR A 17 -4.21 -3.20 -5.77
CA THR A 17 -4.52 -2.95 -7.20
C THR A 17 -5.98 -3.24 -7.55
N THR A 18 -6.55 -4.32 -7.02
CA THR A 18 -7.88 -4.79 -7.42
C THR A 18 -9.01 -4.26 -6.54
N GLN A 19 -8.71 -3.84 -5.31
CA GLN A 19 -9.73 -3.41 -4.34
C GLN A 19 -9.56 -1.94 -3.98
N LEU A 20 -8.35 -1.52 -3.57
CA LEU A 20 -8.16 -0.15 -3.10
C LEU A 20 -8.12 0.85 -4.27
N SER A 21 -7.19 0.68 -5.22
CA SER A 21 -6.93 1.64 -6.29
C SER A 21 -8.19 2.07 -7.07
N PRO A 22 -9.13 1.16 -7.43
CA PRO A 22 -10.35 1.55 -8.16
C PRO A 22 -11.33 2.41 -7.36
N THR A 23 -11.18 2.48 -6.03
CA THR A 23 -12.06 3.25 -5.15
C THR A 23 -11.54 4.64 -4.82
N LEU A 24 -10.30 4.96 -5.24
CA LEU A 24 -9.67 6.23 -4.96
C LEU A 24 -10.06 7.29 -5.99
N GLU A 25 -10.24 8.52 -5.52
CA GLU A 25 -10.40 9.69 -6.38
C GLU A 25 -9.07 10.03 -7.07
N GLU A 26 -9.13 10.75 -8.20
CA GLU A 26 -7.95 11.12 -8.98
C GLU A 26 -6.88 11.80 -8.11
N ARG A 27 -5.62 11.35 -8.28
CA ARG A 27 -4.42 11.89 -7.60
C ARG A 27 -4.43 11.83 -6.07
N SER A 28 -4.99 10.77 -5.50
CA SER A 28 -4.85 10.46 -4.07
C SER A 28 -3.41 10.17 -3.61
N VAL A 29 -3.11 10.44 -2.33
CA VAL A 29 -1.85 10.09 -1.66
C VAL A 29 -2.10 9.04 -0.58
N LEU A 30 -1.46 7.88 -0.70
CA LEU A 30 -1.50 6.82 0.30
C LEU A 30 -0.44 7.07 1.37
N ILE A 31 -0.83 7.03 2.64
CA ILE A 31 0.09 7.10 3.78
C ILE A 31 0.14 5.72 4.43
N MET A 32 1.32 5.13 4.54
CA MET A 32 1.50 3.75 4.99
C MET A 32 2.60 3.60 6.04
N GLU A 33 2.41 2.69 7.00
CA GLU A 33 3.45 2.24 7.91
C GLU A 33 4.49 1.32 7.23
N ASN A 34 5.63 1.11 7.89
CA ASN A 34 6.72 0.27 7.38
C ASN A 34 6.56 -1.22 7.74
N ALA A 35 5.41 -1.83 7.44
CA ALA A 35 5.21 -3.25 7.67
C ALA A 35 6.21 -4.09 6.85
N PRO A 36 6.76 -5.22 7.37
CA PRO A 36 7.70 -6.07 6.62
C PRO A 36 7.16 -6.60 5.28
N ILE A 37 5.84 -6.74 5.17
CA ILE A 37 5.17 -7.17 3.94
C ILE A 37 5.07 -6.06 2.88
N HIS A 38 5.30 -4.79 3.25
CA HIS A 38 5.25 -3.66 2.33
C HIS A 38 6.54 -3.58 1.50
N ARG A 39 6.50 -4.21 0.32
CA ARG A 39 7.55 -4.07 -0.70
C ARG A 39 7.51 -2.68 -1.31
N LYS A 40 8.12 -1.70 -0.62
CA LYS A 40 8.03 -0.27 -0.91
C LYS A 40 8.19 0.10 -2.39
N ARG A 41 9.14 -0.52 -3.09
CA ARG A 41 9.34 -0.29 -4.53
C ARG A 41 8.11 -0.72 -5.34
N GLN A 42 7.66 -1.96 -5.12
CA GLN A 42 6.50 -2.52 -5.82
C GLN A 42 5.24 -1.72 -5.54
N ILE A 43 5.01 -1.33 -4.29
CA ILE A 43 3.86 -0.49 -3.91
C ILE A 43 3.94 0.87 -4.61
N LYS A 44 5.11 1.54 -4.59
CA LYS A 44 5.30 2.82 -5.31
C LYS A 44 4.97 2.69 -6.80
N ASP A 45 5.45 1.63 -7.45
CA ASP A 45 5.24 1.41 -8.88
C ASP A 45 3.76 1.17 -9.18
N LEU A 46 3.07 0.35 -8.38
CA LEU A 46 1.64 0.07 -8.53
C LEU A 46 0.78 1.31 -8.28
N THR A 47 1.05 2.05 -7.20
CA THR A 47 0.33 3.27 -6.84
C THR A 47 0.52 4.35 -7.91
N ARG A 48 1.75 4.53 -8.41
CA ARG A 48 2.04 5.48 -9.50
C ARG A 48 1.39 5.08 -10.82
N ALA A 49 1.37 3.79 -11.16
CA ALA A 49 0.69 3.28 -12.35
C ALA A 49 -0.83 3.55 -12.31
N ALA A 50 -1.42 3.59 -11.11
CA ALA A 50 -2.81 3.98 -10.88
C ALA A 50 -3.04 5.50 -10.81
N GLY A 51 -2.00 6.33 -10.98
CA GLY A 51 -2.13 7.80 -10.94
C GLY A 51 -2.11 8.41 -9.54
N HIS A 52 -1.61 7.67 -8.54
CA HIS A 52 -1.54 8.07 -7.15
C HIS A 52 -0.09 8.14 -6.65
N GLU A 53 0.11 8.64 -5.43
CA GLU A 53 1.41 8.63 -4.76
C GLU A 53 1.34 7.86 -3.44
N VAL A 54 2.51 7.46 -2.92
CA VAL A 54 2.60 6.80 -1.61
C VAL A 54 3.75 7.36 -0.78
N ILE A 55 3.45 7.68 0.48
CA ILE A 55 4.38 8.13 1.51
C ILE A 55 4.45 7.05 2.59
N PHE A 56 5.68 6.62 2.91
CA PHE A 56 5.91 5.70 4.02
C PHE A 56 6.33 6.48 5.26
N CYS A 57 5.51 6.43 6.31
CA CYS A 57 5.83 7.05 7.58
C CYS A 57 6.99 6.32 8.26
N GLN A 58 7.99 7.06 8.71
CA GLN A 58 9.03 6.52 9.60
C GLN A 58 8.38 6.21 10.95
N SER A 59 8.67 5.04 11.52
CA SER A 59 8.37 4.82 12.93
C SER A 59 9.46 5.54 13.73
N THR A 60 9.15 6.71 14.28
CA THR A 60 9.98 7.29 15.32
C THR A 60 9.80 6.42 16.55
N ARG A 61 10.82 5.63 16.92
CA ARG A 61 10.93 5.26 18.33
C ARG A 61 11.20 6.57 19.05
N LEU A 62 10.31 6.96 19.95
CA LEU A 62 10.68 7.83 21.05
C LEU A 62 11.72 7.02 21.85
N THR A 63 13.00 7.23 21.53
CA THR A 63 14.13 6.74 22.34
C THR A 63 14.21 7.56 23.61
#